data_AF-R9LX86-F1
#
_entry.id   AF-R9LX86-F1
#
_cell.length_a   1.000
_cell.length_b   1.000
_cell.length_c   1.000
_cell.angle_alpha   90.00
_cell.angle_beta   90.00
_cell.angle_gamma   90.00
#
_symmetry.space_group_name_H-M   'P 1'
#
loop_
_entity.id
_entity.type
_entity.pdbx_description
1 polymer ?
#
loop_
_entity_poly.entity_id
_entity_poly.type
_entity_poly.pdbx_seq_one_letter_code
_entity_poly.pdbx_strand_id
1 'polypeptide(L)'
;MKWKKNLYIALIAVGLGLIGTVYLFLDKGISPRGIGALMGIASGLIGMSVSQLLTLRMEDTDPSLRKRNEIERKDERNLAIRCRAKALSGDVLLWAVVGISWLSFGLGAPSWILLLTAAVFVAKSLLELCLMIRYQQEM
;
A
#
# COMPACT_ATOMS: atom_id res chain seq x y z
N MET A 1 -15.99 -18.76 3.66
CA MET A 1 -16.11 -17.62 2.72
C MET A 1 -16.93 -16.45 3.28
N LYS A 2 -18.17 -16.67 3.76
CA LYS A 2 -19.10 -15.58 4.15
C LYS A 2 -18.57 -14.63 5.25
N TRP A 3 -17.88 -15.14 6.28
CA TRP A 3 -17.33 -14.30 7.36
C TRP A 3 -16.23 -13.33 6.87
N LYS A 4 -15.30 -13.81 6.02
CA LYS A 4 -14.25 -12.95 5.42
C LYS A 4 -14.86 -11.85 4.55
N LYS A 5 -15.87 -12.20 3.74
CA LYS A 5 -16.61 -11.23 2.92
C LYS A 5 -17.28 -10.16 3.79
N ASN A 6 -17.96 -10.56 4.87
CA ASN A 6 -18.62 -9.63 5.79
C ASN A 6 -17.61 -8.73 6.51
N LEU A 7 -16.43 -9.25 6.85
CA LEU A 7 -15.34 -8.48 7.45
C LEU A 7 -14.84 -7.38 6.50
N TYR A 8 -14.59 -7.69 5.22
CA TYR A 8 -14.16 -6.67 4.25
C TYR A 8 -15.25 -5.64 3.93
N ILE A 9 -16.52 -6.04 3.92
CA ILE A 9 -17.64 -5.09 3.80
C ILE A 9 -17.70 -4.15 5.01
N ALA A 10 -17.49 -4.67 6.22
CA ALA A 10 -17.42 -3.85 7.42
C ALA A 10 -16.24 -2.86 7.38
N LEU A 11 -15.07 -3.28 6.89
CA LEU A 11 -13.91 -2.38 6.70
C LEU A 11 -14.18 -1.26 5.69
N ILE A 12 -14.91 -1.54 4.60
CA ILE A 12 -15.34 -0.49 3.66
C ILE A 12 -16.29 0.49 4.36
N ALA A 13 -17.24 -0.01 5.15
CA ALA A 13 -18.17 0.84 5.90
C ALA A 13 -17.44 1.72 6.93
N VAL A 14 -16.42 1.20 7.61
CA VAL A 14 -15.55 1.98 8.51
C VAL A 14 -14.78 3.04 7.74
N GLY A 15 -14.21 2.71 6.58
CA GLY A 15 -13.53 3.68 5.72
C GLY A 15 -14.45 4.80 5.24
N LEU A 16 -15.68 4.48 4.84
CA LEU A 16 -16.69 5.48 4.48
C LEU A 16 -17.13 6.34 5.68
N GLY A 17 -17.25 5.73 6.85
CA GLY A 17 -17.52 6.44 8.11
C GLY A 17 -16.43 7.46 8.44
N LEU A 18 -15.16 7.10 8.26
CA LEU A 18 -14.02 8.01 8.45
C LEU A 18 -14.01 9.18 7.46
N ILE A 19 -14.43 8.96 6.21
CA ILE A 19 -14.61 10.05 5.24
C ILE A 19 -15.77 10.96 5.67
N GLY A 20 -16.86 10.38 6.17
CA GLY A 20 -18.01 11.12 6.69
C GLY A 20 -17.67 11.99 7.91
N THR A 21 -16.82 11.52 8.83
CA THR A 21 -16.38 12.34 9.98
C THR A 21 -15.51 13.50 9.55
N VAL A 22 -14.65 13.32 8.55
CA VAL A 22 -13.87 14.42 7.96
C VAL A 22 -14.80 15.48 7.35
N TYR A 23 -15.84 15.06 6.61
CA TYR A 23 -16.81 15.98 6.01
C TYR A 23 -17.60 16.79 7.06
N LEU A 24 -18.02 16.15 8.16
CA LEU A 24 -18.80 16.81 9.22
C LEU A 24 -17.99 17.77 10.10
N PHE A 25 -16.67 17.56 10.21
CA PHE A 25 -15.81 18.39 11.02
C PHE A 25 -14.94 19.37 10.21
N LEU A 26 -15.17 19.46 8.89
CA LEU A 26 -14.48 20.42 8.01
C LEU A 26 -14.68 21.86 8.49
N ASP A 27 -15.89 22.20 8.96
CA ASP A 27 -16.24 23.53 9.49
C ASP A 27 -15.73 23.79 10.92
N LYS A 28 -15.27 22.76 11.64
CA LYS A 28 -14.82 22.85 13.04
C LYS A 28 -13.32 23.11 13.22
N GLY A 29 -12.62 23.44 12.13
CA GLY A 29 -11.22 23.89 12.19
C GLY A 29 -10.20 22.78 12.46
N ILE A 30 -10.41 21.56 11.93
CA ILE A 30 -9.37 20.52 11.99
C ILE A 30 -8.14 20.97 11.21
N SER A 31 -6.94 20.73 11.77
CA SER A 31 -5.68 20.96 11.06
C SER A 31 -5.65 20.23 9.70
N PRO A 32 -5.24 20.89 8.60
CA PRO A 32 -5.17 20.28 7.26
C PRO A 32 -4.36 18.97 7.21
N ARG A 33 -3.36 18.82 8.10
CA ARG A 33 -2.56 17.59 8.24
C ARG A 33 -3.38 16.41 8.78
N GLY A 34 -4.27 16.66 9.75
CA GLY A 34 -5.15 15.64 10.31
C GLY A 34 -6.15 15.12 9.29
N ILE A 35 -6.76 16.04 8.52
CA ILE A 35 -7.68 15.72 7.42
C ILE A 35 -6.99 14.83 6.38
N GLY A 36 -5.77 15.20 5.95
CA GLY A 36 -4.99 14.41 5.00
C GLY A 36 -4.65 13.01 5.51
N ALA A 37 -4.26 12.88 6.78
CA ALA A 37 -3.97 11.58 7.39
C ALA A 37 -5.21 10.68 7.46
N LEU A 38 -6.34 11.22 7.91
CA LEU A 38 -7.62 10.50 7.99
C LEU A 38 -8.11 10.04 6.61
N MET A 39 -8.03 10.91 5.60
CA MET A 39 -8.37 10.57 4.22
C MET A 39 -7.44 9.49 3.64
N GLY A 40 -6.14 9.57 3.94
CA GLY A 40 -5.17 8.55 3.56
C GLY A 40 -5.50 7.18 4.15
N ILE A 41 -5.80 7.12 5.45
CA ILE A 41 -6.19 5.89 6.13
C ILE A 41 -7.50 5.33 5.55
N ALA A 42 -8.51 6.19 5.36
CA ALA A 42 -9.80 5.77 4.84
C ALA A 42 -9.71 5.18 3.42
N SER A 43 -8.99 5.86 2.52
CA SER A 43 -8.77 5.39 1.15
C SER A 43 -7.97 4.09 1.10
N GLY A 44 -6.95 3.94 1.95
CA GLY A 44 -6.18 2.71 2.07
C GLY A 44 -7.03 1.52 2.52
N LEU A 45 -7.88 1.71 3.54
CA LEU A 45 -8.79 0.67 4.04
C LEU A 45 -9.81 0.24 2.99
N ILE A 46 -10.42 1.21 2.28
CA ILE A 46 -11.39 0.92 1.22
C ILE A 46 -10.70 0.19 0.06
N GLY A 47 -9.57 0.70 -0.42
CA GLY A 47 -8.84 0.10 -1.54
C GLY A 47 -8.41 -1.34 -1.28
N MET A 48 -7.84 -1.61 -0.10
CA MET A 48 -7.46 -2.97 0.32
C MET A 48 -8.69 -3.90 0.37
N SER A 49 -9.77 -3.43 0.99
CA SER A 49 -10.97 -4.23 1.19
C SER A 49 -11.66 -4.57 -0.13
N VAL A 50 -11.73 -3.60 -1.06
CA VAL A 50 -12.28 -3.82 -2.41
C VAL A 50 -11.42 -4.81 -3.19
N SER A 51 -10.09 -4.66 -3.17
CA SER A 51 -9.17 -5.58 -3.83
C SER A 51 -9.37 -7.02 -3.33
N GLN A 52 -9.44 -7.21 -2.01
CA GLN A 52 -9.65 -8.54 -1.42
C GLN A 52 -11.03 -9.12 -1.71
N LEU A 53 -12.06 -8.28 -1.80
CA LEU A 53 -13.41 -8.71 -2.14
C LEU A 53 -13.51 -9.15 -3.61
N LEU A 54 -12.79 -8.48 -4.52
CA LEU A 54 -12.65 -8.89 -5.91
C LEU A 54 -11.92 -10.23 -6.02
N THR A 55 -10.82 -10.44 -5.29
CA THR A 55 -10.11 -11.72 -5.27
C THR A 55 -11.02 -12.86 -4.78
N LEU A 56 -11.78 -12.64 -3.70
CA LEU A 56 -12.75 -13.62 -3.21
C LEU A 56 -13.84 -13.94 -4.25
N ARG A 57 -14.34 -12.93 -4.96
CA ARG A 57 -15.33 -13.11 -6.04
C ARG A 57 -14.76 -13.93 -7.19
N MET A 58 -13.52 -13.66 -7.60
CA MET A 58 -12.83 -14.40 -8.65
C MET A 58 -12.60 -15.86 -8.23
N GLU A 59 -12.19 -16.11 -6.98
CA GLU A 59 -12.01 -17.46 -6.44
C GLU A 59 -13.33 -18.24 -6.29
N ASP A 60 -14.44 -17.56 -5.97
CA ASP A 60 -15.78 -18.16 -5.89
C ASP A 60 -16.36 -18.47 -7.29
N THR A 61 -15.96 -17.71 -8.31
CA THR A 61 -16.47 -17.86 -9.69
C THR A 61 -15.79 -19.02 -10.43
N ASP A 62 -14.50 -19.26 -10.17
CA ASP A 62 -13.75 -20.34 -10.79
C ASP A 62 -12.94 -21.16 -9.75
N PRO A 63 -13.41 -22.35 -9.37
CA PRO A 63 -12.71 -23.22 -8.43
C PRO A 63 -11.37 -23.74 -8.98
N SER A 64 -11.14 -23.66 -10.30
CA SER A 64 -9.86 -24.01 -10.91
C SER A 64 -8.78 -22.95 -10.62
N LEU A 65 -9.14 -21.67 -10.53
CA LEU A 65 -8.24 -20.59 -10.12
C LEU A 65 -7.74 -20.79 -8.69
N ARG A 66 -8.61 -21.27 -7.80
CA ARG A 66 -8.24 -21.53 -6.40
C ARG A 66 -7.20 -22.64 -6.28
N LYS A 67 -7.37 -23.75 -7.01
CA LYS A 67 -6.37 -24.83 -7.06
C LYS A 67 -5.06 -24.36 -7.70
N ARG A 68 -5.13 -23.55 -8.76
CA ARG A 68 -3.93 -22.95 -9.37
C ARG A 68 -3.21 -22.03 -8.40
N ASN A 69 -3.91 -21.16 -7.67
CA ASN A 69 -3.32 -20.27 -6.66
C ASN A 69 -2.64 -21.06 -5.52
N GLU A 70 -3.20 -22.18 -5.08
CA GLU A 70 -2.59 -23.04 -4.06
C GLU A 70 -1.31 -23.73 -4.57
N ILE A 71 -1.29 -24.16 -5.84
CA ILE A 71 -0.11 -24.75 -6.47
C ILE A 71 0.96 -23.67 -6.70
N GLU A 72 0.56 -22.49 -7.19
CA GLU A 72 1.45 -21.36 -7.46
C GLU A 72 2.10 -20.81 -6.18
N ARG A 73 1.39 -20.85 -5.04
CA ARG A 73 1.96 -20.51 -3.73
C ARG A 73 3.02 -21.47 -3.24
N LYS A 74 3.01 -22.72 -3.71
CA LYS A 74 3.95 -23.79 -3.29
C LYS A 74 5.15 -23.94 -4.23
N ASP A 75 5.18 -23.23 -5.35
CA ASP A 75 6.27 -23.28 -6.32
C ASP A 75 7.32 -22.19 -6.03
N GLU A 76 8.51 -22.62 -5.63
CA GLU A 76 9.66 -21.75 -5.31
C GLU A 76 10.03 -20.81 -6.47
N ARG A 77 9.86 -21.26 -7.72
CA ARG A 77 10.20 -20.45 -8.90
C ARG A 77 9.25 -19.26 -9.05
N ASN A 78 7.96 -19.47 -8.81
CA ASN A 78 6.98 -18.39 -8.88
C ASN A 78 7.10 -17.44 -7.69
N LEU A 79 7.50 -17.94 -6.52
CA LEU A 79 7.85 -17.08 -5.38
C LEU A 79 9.03 -16.16 -5.72
N ALA A 80 10.10 -16.68 -6.33
CA ALA A 80 11.23 -15.87 -6.77
C ALA A 80 10.80 -14.77 -7.77
N ILE A 81 9.95 -15.09 -8.75
CA ILE A 81 9.43 -14.11 -9.71
C ILE A 81 8.59 -13.03 -9.02
N ARG A 82 7.69 -13.41 -8.11
CA ARG A 82 6.86 -12.46 -7.36
C ARG A 82 7.69 -11.57 -6.44
N CYS A 83 8.67 -12.13 -5.75
CA CYS A 83 9.60 -11.35 -4.92
C CYS A 83 10.39 -10.36 -5.76
N ARG A 84 10.90 -10.78 -6.93
CA ARG A 84 11.61 -9.89 -7.86
C ARG A 84 10.71 -8.80 -8.43
N ALA A 85 9.48 -9.14 -8.82
CA ALA A 85 8.50 -8.16 -9.30
C ALA A 85 8.15 -7.14 -8.21
N LYS A 86 7.99 -7.60 -6.96
CA LYS A 86 7.73 -6.73 -5.81
C LYS A 86 8.89 -5.78 -5.53
N ALA A 87 10.12 -6.27 -5.53
CA ALA A 87 11.33 -5.45 -5.38
C ALA A 87 11.41 -4.38 -6.47
N LEU A 88 11.29 -4.80 -7.74
CA LEU A 88 11.35 -3.88 -8.89
C LEU A 88 10.22 -2.83 -8.83
N SER A 89 8.98 -3.24 -8.50
CA SER A 89 7.86 -2.31 -8.39
C SER A 89 8.07 -1.26 -7.29
N GLY A 90 8.68 -1.67 -6.16
CA GLY A 90 9.03 -0.77 -5.07
C GLY A 90 10.10 0.24 -5.49
N ASP A 91 11.15 -0.22 -6.18
CA ASP A 91 12.22 0.64 -6.69
C ASP A 91 11.69 1.67 -7.69
N VAL A 92 10.92 1.23 -8.67
CA VAL A 92 10.33 2.11 -9.69
C VAL A 92 9.42 3.15 -9.05
N LEU A 93 8.57 2.75 -8.10
CA LEU A 93 7.67 3.68 -7.41
C LEU A 93 8.46 4.70 -6.58
N LEU A 94 9.51 4.28 -5.88
CA LEU A 94 10.34 5.18 -5.08
C LEU A 94 11.06 6.21 -5.96
N TRP A 95 11.61 5.79 -7.10
CA TRP A 95 12.19 6.70 -8.08
C TRP A 95 11.17 7.67 -8.68
N ALA A 96 9.94 7.22 -8.93
CA ALA A 96 8.86 8.09 -9.38
C ALA A 96 8.52 9.16 -8.32
N VAL A 97 8.45 8.80 -7.04
CA VAL A 97 8.20 9.74 -5.93
C VAL A 97 9.35 10.75 -5.80
N VAL A 98 10.59 10.31 -5.94
CA VAL A 98 11.77 11.19 -5.98
C VAL A 98 11.64 12.17 -7.15
N GLY A 99 11.35 11.68 -8.36
CA GLY A 99 11.17 12.53 -9.55
C GLY A 99 10.07 13.57 -9.39
N ILE A 100 8.91 13.18 -8.85
CA ILE A 100 7.80 14.11 -8.56
C ILE A 100 8.21 15.14 -7.51
N SER A 101 8.96 14.75 -6.49
CA SER A 101 9.44 15.66 -5.44
C SER A 101 10.40 16.71 -5.99
N TRP A 102 11.30 16.30 -6.90
CA TRP A 102 12.19 17.22 -7.61
C TRP A 102 11.43 18.19 -8.51
N LEU A 103 10.46 17.69 -9.28
CA LEU A 103 9.59 18.53 -10.12
C LEU A 103 8.82 19.55 -9.27
N SER A 104 8.30 19.11 -8.13
CA SER A 104 7.56 19.95 -7.18
C SER A 104 8.45 21.07 -6.63
N PHE A 105 9.70 20.77 -6.25
CA PHE A 105 10.66 21.78 -5.82
C PHE A 105 10.92 22.84 -6.89
N GLY A 106 11.06 22.42 -8.16
CA GLY A 106 11.23 23.34 -9.30
C GLY A 106 10.01 24.25 -9.55
N LEU A 107 8.81 23.83 -9.14
CA LEU A 107 7.57 24.61 -9.23
C LEU A 107 7.34 25.51 -8.01
N GLY A 108 8.33 25.67 -7.13
CA GLY A 108 8.23 26.52 -5.94
C GLY A 108 7.60 25.83 -4.74
N ALA A 109 7.52 24.50 -4.73
CA ALA A 109 7.06 23.77 -3.55
C ALA A 109 8.09 23.86 -2.41
N PRO A 110 7.63 23.72 -1.15
CA PRO A 110 8.52 23.80 -0.01
C PRO A 110 9.64 22.75 -0.02
N SER A 111 10.86 23.17 0.29
CA SER A 111 12.07 22.32 0.30
C SER A 111 12.01 21.15 1.29
N TRP A 112 11.18 21.23 2.34
CA TRP A 112 11.00 20.15 3.30
C TRP A 112 10.38 18.89 2.69
N ILE A 113 9.62 19.01 1.59
CA ILE A 113 9.07 17.85 0.85
C ILE A 113 10.22 17.05 0.22
N LEU A 114 11.16 17.75 -0.41
CA LEU A 114 12.34 17.13 -1.02
C LEU A 114 13.21 16.43 0.04
N LEU A 115 13.39 17.09 1.19
CA LEU A 115 14.16 16.57 2.33
C LEU A 115 13.48 15.32 2.93
N LEU A 116 12.16 15.33 3.05
CA LEU A 116 11.38 14.17 3.52
C LEU A 116 11.48 13.00 2.54
N THR A 117 11.34 13.25 1.24
CA THR A 117 11.50 12.20 0.22
C THR A 117 12.91 11.60 0.23
N ALA A 118 13.94 12.43 0.41
CA ALA A 118 15.32 11.96 0.57
C ALA A 118 15.49 11.10 1.83
N ALA A 119 14.91 11.50 2.97
CA ALA A 119 14.95 10.72 4.20
C ALA A 119 14.28 9.35 4.04
N VAL A 120 13.12 9.27 3.37
CA VAL A 120 12.43 8.01 3.07
C VAL A 120 13.29 7.11 2.17
N PHE A 121 13.96 7.69 1.17
CA PHE A 121 14.88 6.93 0.30
C PHE A 121 16.03 6.31 1.10
N VAL A 122 16.69 7.09 1.96
CA VAL A 122 17.79 6.61 2.81
C VAL A 122 17.28 5.52 3.77
N ALA A 123 16.13 5.73 4.43
CA ALA A 123 15.55 4.75 5.33
C ALA A 123 15.24 3.42 4.61
N LYS A 124 14.72 3.48 3.38
CA LYS A 124 14.48 2.30 2.54
C LYS A 124 15.79 1.58 2.21
N SER A 125 16.83 2.29 1.79
CA SER A 125 18.15 1.69 1.49
C SER A 125 18.80 1.03 2.71
N LEU A 126 18.70 1.65 3.89
CA LEU A 126 19.19 1.06 5.14
C LEU A 126 18.41 -0.20 5.51
N LEU A 127 17.08 -0.17 5.38
CA LEU A 127 16.24 -1.32 5.67
C LEU A 127 16.57 -2.50 4.74
N GLU A 128 16.77 -2.23 3.45
CA GLU A 128 17.20 -3.27 2.49
C GLU A 128 18.55 -3.86 2.85
N LEU A 129 19.52 -3.03 3.23
CA LEU A 129 20.84 -3.50 3.65
C LEU A 129 20.75 -4.35 4.92
N CYS A 130 19.98 -3.92 5.93
CA CYS A 130 19.74 -4.70 7.14
C CYS A 130 19.06 -6.04 6.83
N LEU A 131 18.02 -6.05 5.99
CA LEU A 131 17.33 -7.27 5.60
C LEU A 131 18.23 -8.19 4.77
N MET A 132 19.02 -7.65 3.85
CA MET A 132 19.97 -8.43 3.06
C MET A 132 20.98 -9.14 3.97
N ILE A 133 21.56 -8.43 4.94
CA ILE A 133 22.50 -9.03 5.90
C ILE A 133 21.80 -10.12 6.72
N ARG A 134 20.58 -9.89 7.22
CA ARG A 134 19.86 -10.91 7.98
C ARG A 134 19.58 -12.16 7.14
N TYR A 135 19.06 -12.00 5.92
CA TYR A 135 18.76 -13.14 5.05
C TYR A 135 20.01 -13.87 4.55
N GLN A 136 21.14 -13.17 4.39
CA GLN A 136 22.44 -13.80 4.09
C GLN A 136 22.97 -14.67 5.24
N GLN A 137 22.58 -14.39 6.50
CA GLN A 137 22.98 -15.21 7.65
C GLN A 137 22.06 -16.41 7.89
N GLU A 138 20.85 -16.37 7.32
CA GLU A 138 19.80 -17.38 7.53
C GLU A 138 19.78 -18.46 6.43
N MET A 139 20.42 -18.18 5.29
CA MET A 139 20.67 -19.09 4.16
C MET A 139 22.09 -19.66 4.23
#